data_AF-A0A402AF03-F1
#
_entry.id   AF-A0A402AF03-F1
#
_cell.length_a   1.000
_cell.length_b   1.000
_cell.length_c   1.000
_cell.angle_alpha   90.00
_cell.angle_beta   90.00
_cell.angle_gamma   90.00
#
_symmetry.space_group_name_H-M   'P 1'
#
loop_
_entity.id
_entity.type
_entity.pdbx_description
1 polymer ?
#
loop_
_entity_poly.entity_id
_entity_poly.type
_entity_poly.pdbx_seq_one_letter_code
_entity_poly.pdbx_strand_id
1 'polypeptide(L)'
;MVDREYILKLLYAAFIDIRVASHSEDNQTCFVISDVFHTIPLQLNRADKGEIEYADIIKSINQKCEERKCTRWLDNAKENIARLP
;
A
#
# COMPACT_ATOMS: atom_id res chain seq x y z
N MET A 1 -5.37 -15.13 -4.65
CA MET A 1 -4.32 -14.13 -4.90
C MET A 1 -3.12 -14.51 -4.05
N VAL A 2 -1.93 -14.57 -4.64
CA VAL A 2 -0.69 -14.82 -3.87
C VAL A 2 -0.36 -13.54 -3.09
N ASP A 3 0.13 -13.63 -1.84
CA ASP A 3 0.36 -12.46 -0.98
C ASP A 3 1.23 -11.38 -1.63
N ARG A 4 2.24 -11.81 -2.40
CA ARG A 4 3.08 -10.92 -3.22
C ARG A 4 2.27 -10.11 -4.23
N GLU A 5 1.38 -10.76 -4.97
CA GLU A 5 0.50 -10.12 -5.96
C GLU A 5 -0.44 -9.12 -5.27
N TYR A 6 -0.98 -9.48 -4.11
CA TYR A 6 -1.82 -8.60 -3.31
C TYR A 6 -1.11 -7.31 -2.90
N ILE A 7 0.11 -7.43 -2.38
CA ILE A 7 0.92 -6.27 -1.98
C ILE A 7 1.23 -5.38 -3.19
N LEU A 8 1.58 -5.98 -4.34
CA LEU A 8 1.84 -5.24 -5.58
C LEU A 8 0.59 -4.50 -6.08
N LYS A 9 -0.59 -5.13 -6.00
CA LYS A 9 -1.85 -4.48 -6.37
C LYS A 9 -2.19 -3.32 -5.43
N LEU A 10 -1.94 -3.46 -4.12
CA LEU A 10 -2.08 -2.33 -3.16
C LEU A 10 -1.11 -1.18 -3.48
N LEU A 11 0.15 -1.50 -3.79
CA LEU A 11 1.15 -0.51 -4.18
C LEU A 11 0.75 0.22 -5.48
N TYR A 12 0.19 -0.50 -6.44
CA TYR A 12 -0.37 0.08 -7.66
C TYR A 12 -1.51 1.07 -7.33
N ALA A 13 -2.47 0.68 -6.50
CA ALA A 13 -3.55 1.58 -6.07
C ALA A 13 -3.01 2.84 -5.36
N ALA A 14 -2.03 2.66 -4.47
CA ALA A 14 -1.36 3.76 -3.79
C ALA A 14 -0.73 4.77 -4.77
N PHE A 15 -0.04 4.30 -5.80
CA PHE A 15 0.55 5.20 -6.81
C PHE A 15 -0.49 5.92 -7.66
N ILE A 16 -1.62 5.29 -7.98
CA ILE A 16 -2.72 5.95 -8.66
C ILE A 16 -3.25 7.10 -7.82
N ASP A 17 -3.52 6.86 -6.53
CA ASP A 17 -4.09 7.87 -5.65
C ASP A 17 -3.10 8.98 -5.32
N ILE A 18 -1.81 8.68 -5.14
CA ILE A 18 -0.76 9.71 -5.01
C ILE A 18 -0.75 10.60 -6.26
N ARG A 19 -0.82 10.02 -7.46
CA ARG A 19 -0.84 10.80 -8.70
C ARG A 19 -2.08 11.70 -8.77
N VAL A 20 -3.25 11.19 -8.44
CA VAL A 20 -4.51 11.98 -8.45
C VAL A 20 -4.46 13.10 -7.40
N ALA A 21 -4.00 12.80 -6.19
CA ALA A 21 -3.86 13.77 -5.11
C ALA A 21 -2.86 14.88 -5.48
N SER A 22 -1.76 14.52 -6.15
CA SER A 22 -0.74 15.50 -6.57
C SER A 22 -1.27 16.51 -7.58
N HIS A 23 -2.13 16.07 -8.51
CA HIS A 23 -2.78 16.98 -9.45
C HIS A 23 -3.86 17.86 -8.81
N SER A 24 -4.48 17.37 -7.74
CA SER A 24 -5.53 18.08 -7.01
C SER A 24 -4.99 18.97 -5.87
N GLU A 25 -3.67 19.10 -5.74
CA GLU A 25 -2.97 19.79 -4.64
C GLU A 25 -3.34 19.26 -3.24
N ASP A 26 -3.81 18.00 -3.15
CA ASP A 26 -4.06 17.31 -1.89
C ASP A 26 -2.75 16.76 -1.32
N ASN A 27 -1.95 17.67 -0.76
CA ASN A 27 -0.66 17.37 -0.17
C ASN A 27 -0.74 16.36 0.99
N GLN A 28 -1.87 16.35 1.72
CA GLN A 28 -2.06 15.46 2.87
C GLN A 28 -2.19 14.01 2.40
N THR A 29 -3.05 13.74 1.41
CA THR A 29 -3.21 12.40 0.85
C THR A 29 -1.92 11.91 0.19
N CYS A 30 -1.25 12.77 -0.59
CA CYS A 30 0.06 12.48 -1.16
C CYS A 30 1.06 12.02 -0.09
N PHE A 31 1.20 12.79 0.99
CA PHE A 31 2.13 12.51 2.06
C PHE A 31 1.77 11.21 2.78
N VAL A 32 0.53 11.07 3.22
CA VAL A 32 0.07 9.92 4.02
C VAL A 32 0.23 8.61 3.27
N ILE A 33 -0.23 8.53 2.01
CA ILE A 33 -0.15 7.29 1.24
C ILE A 33 1.33 6.98 0.92
N SER A 34 2.13 7.98 0.54
CA SER A 34 3.57 7.78 0.29
C SER A 34 4.30 7.28 1.53
N ASP A 35 3.99 7.81 2.71
CA ASP A 35 4.59 7.39 3.98
C ASP A 35 4.26 5.93 4.35
N VAL A 36 3.05 5.46 4.02
CA VAL A 36 2.70 4.05 4.18
C VAL A 36 3.52 3.17 3.23
N PHE A 37 3.60 3.54 1.94
CA PHE A 37 4.03 2.63 0.89
C PHE A 37 5.51 2.72 0.48
N HIS A 38 6.25 3.78 0.83
CA HIS A 38 7.63 3.97 0.36
C HIS A 38 8.61 2.85 0.78
N THR A 39 8.34 2.14 1.87
CA THR A 39 9.18 1.02 2.35
C THR A 39 8.83 -0.33 1.73
N ILE A 40 7.67 -0.46 1.10
CA ILE A 40 7.13 -1.73 0.64
C ILE A 40 8.01 -2.40 -0.43
N PRO A 41 8.59 -1.68 -1.42
CA PRO A 41 9.49 -2.31 -2.39
C PRO A 41 10.71 -2.98 -1.75
N LEU A 42 11.29 -2.34 -0.72
CA LEU A 42 12.42 -2.90 0.02
C LEU A 42 12.00 -4.13 0.82
N GLN A 43 10.83 -4.08 1.47
CA GLN A 43 10.29 -5.22 2.20
C GLN A 43 9.96 -6.41 1.27
N LEU A 44 9.39 -6.15 0.09
CA LEU A 44 9.15 -7.19 -0.92
C LEU A 44 10.44 -7.90 -1.34
N ASN A 45 11.51 -7.15 -1.60
CA ASN A 45 12.82 -7.74 -1.92
C ASN A 45 13.38 -8.60 -0.78
N ARG A 46 13.11 -8.25 0.48
CA ARG A 46 13.50 -9.05 1.64
C ARG A 46 12.65 -10.32 1.76
N ALA A 47 11.35 -10.25 1.47
CA ALA A 47 10.47 -11.40 1.42
C ALA A 47 10.81 -12.37 0.27
N ASP A 48 11.14 -11.84 -0.91
CA ASP A 48 11.63 -12.62 -2.05
C ASP A 48 12.92 -13.41 -1.71
N LYS A 49 13.70 -12.94 -0.71
CA LYS A 49 14.90 -13.61 -0.18
C LYS A 49 14.65 -14.52 1.03
N GLY A 50 13.41 -14.58 1.53
CA GLY A 50 13.05 -15.34 2.73
C GLY A 50 13.52 -14.72 4.05
N GLU A 51 13.87 -13.43 4.07
CA GLU A 51 14.29 -12.73 5.30
C GLU A 51 13.12 -12.32 6.21
N ILE A 52 11.94 -12.12 5.61
CA ILE A 52 10.66 -11.81 6.26
C ILE A 52 9.53 -12.50 5.50
N GLU A 53 8.37 -12.67 6.13
CA GLU A 53 7.19 -13.22 5.44
C GLU A 53 6.40 -12.12 4.75
N TYR A 54 5.68 -12.45 3.67
CA TYR A 54 4.75 -11.48 3.04
C TYR A 54 3.65 -11.04 4.02
N ALA A 55 3.24 -11.92 4.92
CA ALA A 55 2.28 -11.60 5.98
C ALA A 55 2.76 -10.47 6.89
N ASP A 56 4.08 -10.35 7.14
CA ASP A 56 4.66 -9.27 7.94
C ASP A 56 4.52 -7.91 7.23
N ILE A 57 4.66 -7.90 5.89
CA ILE A 57 4.45 -6.71 5.06
C ILE A 57 2.99 -6.27 5.14
N ILE A 58 2.05 -7.21 4.98
CA ILE A 58 0.62 -6.93 5.07
C ILE A 58 0.27 -6.36 6.45
N LYS A 59 0.80 -6.95 7.52
CA LYS A 59 0.63 -6.44 8.88
C LYS A 59 1.18 -5.02 9.03
N SER A 60 2.37 -4.75 8.47
CA SER A 60 2.99 -3.42 8.50
C SER A 60 2.15 -2.37 7.76
N ILE A 61 1.55 -2.71 6.60
CA ILE A 61 0.65 -1.82 5.86
C ILE A 61 -0.57 -1.47 6.73
N ASN A 62 -1.26 -2.47 7.29
CA ASN A 62 -2.44 -2.23 8.12
C ASN A 62 -2.09 -1.33 9.33
N GLN A 63 -1.00 -1.64 10.04
CA GLN A 63 -0.55 -0.85 11.18
C GLN A 63 -0.23 0.60 10.80
N LYS A 64 0.54 0.84 9.74
CA LYS A 64 0.84 2.21 9.29
C LYS A 64 -0.43 2.96 8.86
N CYS A 65 -1.40 2.28 8.24
CA CYS A 65 -2.67 2.89 7.90
C CYS A 65 -3.49 3.31 9.13
N GLU A 66 -3.44 2.53 10.22
CA GLU A 66 -4.04 2.92 11.50
C GLU A 66 -3.33 4.13 12.11
N GLU A 67 -1.99 4.11 12.19
CA GLU A 67 -1.17 5.20 12.73
C GLU A 67 -1.39 6.52 11.97
N ARG A 68 -1.54 6.43 10.63
CA ARG A 68 -1.79 7.58 9.76
C ARG A 68 -3.27 7.91 9.56
N LYS A 69 -4.18 7.18 10.22
CA LYS A 69 -5.64 7.36 10.14
C LYS A 69 -6.19 7.28 8.70
N CYS A 70 -5.61 6.42 7.86
CA CYS A 70 -6.04 6.19 6.47
C CYS A 70 -6.62 4.78 6.23
N THR A 71 -7.15 4.13 7.28
CA THR A 71 -7.80 2.81 7.18
C THR A 71 -8.94 2.78 6.14
N ARG A 72 -9.73 3.85 6.05
CA ARG A 72 -10.79 3.97 5.02
C ARG A 72 -10.23 3.92 3.59
N TRP A 73 -9.07 4.52 3.35
CA TRP A 73 -8.39 4.43 2.06
C TRP A 73 -8.00 2.98 1.78
N LEU A 74 -7.43 2.29 2.78
CA LEU A 74 -6.99 0.91 2.64
C LEU A 74 -8.16 -0.04 2.35
N ASP A 75 -9.31 0.15 2.99
CA ASP A 75 -10.51 -0.67 2.75
C ASP A 75 -11.04 -0.48 1.32
N ASN A 76 -11.13 0.78 0.85
CA ASN A 76 -11.50 1.07 -0.53
C ASN A 76 -10.49 0.48 -1.53
N ALA A 77 -9.19 0.59 -1.24
CA ALA A 77 -8.14 0.03 -2.07
C ALA A 77 -8.26 -1.50 -2.19
N LYS A 78 -8.52 -2.20 -1.07
CA LYS A 78 -8.75 -3.65 -1.02
C LYS A 78 -9.92 -4.07 -1.92
N GLU A 79 -11.05 -3.35 -1.86
CA GLU A 79 -12.20 -3.63 -2.71
C GLU A 79 -11.90 -3.39 -4.20
N ASN A 80 -11.17 -2.32 -4.51
CA ASN A 80 -10.82 -1.98 -5.89
C ASN A 80 -9.89 -3.02 -6.50
N ILE A 81 -8.86 -3.45 -5.77
CA ILE A 81 -7.88 -4.40 -6.32
C ILE A 81 -8.43 -5.82 -6.45
N ALA A 82 -9.45 -6.19 -5.67
CA ALA A 82 -10.16 -7.45 -5.84
C ALA A 82 -10.91 -7.54 -7.17
N ARG A 83 -11.16 -6.40 -7.82
CA ARG A 83 -11.82 -6.29 -9.13
C ARG A 83 -10.82 -6.13 -10.28
N LEU A 84 -9.53 -5.97 -9.99
CA LEU A 84 -8.49 -5.88 -11.01
C LEU A 84 -8.16 -7.28 -11.54
N PRO A 85 -7.97 -7.44 -12.87
CA PRO A 85 -7.65 -8.73 -13.50
C PRO A 85 -6.36 -9.37 -12.96
#